data_AF-A0A4R5FF14-F1
#
_entry.id   AF-A0A4R5FF14-F1
#
_cell.length_a   1.000
_cell.length_b   1.000
_cell.length_c   1.000
_cell.angle_alpha   90.00
_cell.angle_beta   90.00
_cell.angle_gamma   90.00
#
_symmetry.space_group_name_H-M   'P 1'
#
loop_
_entity.id
_entity.type
_entity.pdbx_description
1 polymer ?
#
loop_
_entity_poly.entity_id
_entity_poly.type
_entity_poly.pdbx_seq_one_letter_code
_entity_poly.pdbx_strand_id
1 'polypeptide(L)'
;MKVLVTGGGGFLGQAVCRLLTVRGEDVATLSRRRYPALDALGVVQHAGDVRDPQGVRSAVAGCEAVVHCAALAGMWGPAHAYRSVNVAGTANVVDACLRAGVARLVHASSPSVVHEGRDLEGVDESAPYARRFLAHYPASKAIAERIVLAASGDRLATVALRPHLIWGPGDPHFLPRLVEQARRGLLVLPRAPGKRIDTVYIDNAAEAHVLALDALAAGSPVAGRAYFITQDEPVTVAGWVNGLLAAAGLPPVTRHVPARVARAGAAMVEYGYRLAGVRAQPPVTRIAAVQATTSHWFDISAARRDLGYVPRVSTADGLARLAAHLSAPVPVPHAVDARDGR
;
A
#
# COMPACT_ATOMS: atom_id res chain seq x y z
N MET A 1 -15.22 9.73 16.53
CA MET A 1 -13.95 10.45 16.33
C MET A 1 -13.96 11.15 14.99
N LYS A 2 -13.28 12.30 14.91
CA LYS A 2 -12.95 12.93 13.63
C LYS A 2 -11.59 12.46 13.11
N VAL A 3 -11.58 11.74 11.99
CA VAL A 3 -10.39 11.07 11.45
C VAL A 3 -10.03 11.62 10.07
N LEU A 4 -8.80 12.11 9.91
CA LEU A 4 -8.27 12.47 8.59
C LEU A 4 -7.54 11.28 7.96
N VAL A 5 -7.93 10.90 6.75
CA VAL A 5 -7.18 9.93 5.92
C VAL A 5 -6.46 10.67 4.80
N THR A 6 -5.14 10.83 4.92
CA THR A 6 -4.34 11.37 3.81
C THR A 6 -4.19 10.29 2.73
N GLY A 7 -4.23 10.69 1.47
CA GLY A 7 -4.25 9.72 0.36
C GLY A 7 -5.55 8.92 0.31
N GLY A 8 -6.64 9.47 0.86
CA GLY A 8 -7.97 8.86 0.88
C GLY A 8 -8.51 8.49 -0.50
N GLY A 9 -8.03 9.12 -1.58
CA GLY A 9 -8.35 8.74 -2.96
C GLY A 9 -7.53 7.59 -3.55
N GLY A 10 -6.59 7.02 -2.80
CA GLY A 10 -5.80 5.85 -3.21
C GLY A 10 -6.45 4.52 -2.81
N PHE A 11 -5.89 3.41 -3.28
CA PHE A 11 -6.46 2.07 -3.09
C PHE A 11 -6.70 1.72 -1.61
N LEU A 12 -5.65 1.78 -0.79
CA LEU A 12 -5.74 1.55 0.67
C LEU A 12 -6.55 2.65 1.37
N GLY A 13 -6.31 3.92 1.02
CA GLY A 13 -6.99 5.06 1.66
C GLY A 13 -8.51 5.00 1.52
N GLN A 14 -9.03 4.69 0.34
CA GLN A 14 -10.47 4.54 0.10
C GLN A 14 -11.06 3.39 0.91
N ALA A 15 -10.35 2.26 1.02
CA ALA A 15 -10.80 1.12 1.83
C ALA A 15 -10.88 1.49 3.32
N VAL A 16 -9.88 2.22 3.84
CA VAL A 16 -9.91 2.74 5.22
C VAL A 16 -11.06 3.73 5.42
N CYS A 17 -11.27 4.69 4.50
CA CYS A 17 -12.38 5.63 4.58
C CYS A 17 -13.74 4.91 4.65
N ARG A 18 -13.93 3.87 3.83
CA ARG A 18 -15.16 3.07 3.83
C ARG A 18 -15.42 2.42 5.19
N LEU A 19 -14.41 1.76 5.77
CA LEU A 19 -14.56 1.10 7.07
C LEU A 19 -14.85 2.10 8.20
N LEU A 20 -14.12 3.22 8.23
CA LEU A 20 -14.36 4.29 9.22
C LEU A 20 -15.76 4.90 9.08
N THR A 21 -16.22 5.12 7.85
CA THR A 21 -17.58 5.64 7.58
C THR A 21 -18.65 4.66 8.04
N VAL A 22 -18.51 3.36 7.71
CA VAL A 22 -19.45 2.31 8.15
C VAL A 22 -19.51 2.22 9.67
N ARG A 23 -18.39 2.48 10.36
CA ARG A 23 -18.33 2.54 11.83
C ARG A 23 -18.99 3.78 12.43
N GLY A 24 -19.36 4.78 11.61
CA GLY A 24 -19.99 6.02 12.06
C GLY A 24 -19.00 7.10 12.49
N GLU A 25 -17.73 7.01 12.07
CA GLU A 25 -16.73 8.04 12.32
C GLU A 25 -16.94 9.27 11.41
N ASP A 26 -16.54 10.45 11.86
CA ASP A 26 -16.49 11.66 11.02
C ASP A 26 -15.19 11.64 10.20
N VAL A 27 -15.30 11.29 8.92
CA VAL A 27 -14.14 11.03 8.05
C VAL A 27 -13.89 12.21 7.13
N ALA A 28 -12.68 12.74 7.19
CA ALA A 28 -12.14 13.69 6.23
C ALA A 28 -10.97 13.08 5.46
N THR A 29 -10.66 13.62 4.27
CA THR A 29 -9.51 13.19 3.48
C THR A 29 -8.68 14.35 2.98
N LEU A 30 -7.37 14.14 2.84
CA LEU A 30 -6.48 15.01 2.06
C LEU A 30 -5.97 14.24 0.86
N SER A 31 -6.39 14.64 -0.34
CA SER A 31 -5.98 14.01 -1.60
C SER A 31 -5.73 15.06 -2.68
N ARG A 32 -4.90 14.74 -3.68
CA ARG A 32 -4.52 15.69 -4.76
C ARG A 32 -5.70 16.26 -5.57
N ARG A 33 -6.85 15.58 -5.53
CA ARG A 33 -8.10 15.97 -6.18
C ARG A 33 -9.27 15.37 -5.39
N ARG A 34 -10.49 15.77 -5.73
CA ARG A 34 -11.71 15.11 -5.26
C ARG A 34 -11.96 13.79 -6.00
N TYR A 35 -12.60 12.85 -5.32
CA TYR A 35 -12.91 11.51 -5.82
C TYR A 35 -14.41 11.22 -5.62
N PRO A 36 -15.17 10.92 -6.69
CA PRO A 36 -16.60 10.63 -6.60
C PRO A 36 -16.95 9.47 -5.66
N ALA A 37 -16.06 8.47 -5.57
CA ALA A 37 -16.24 7.34 -4.66
C ALA A 37 -16.26 7.75 -3.18
N LEU A 38 -15.61 8.86 -2.81
CA LEU A 38 -15.63 9.40 -1.45
C LEU A 38 -16.86 10.30 -1.22
N ASP A 39 -17.36 10.99 -2.24
CA ASP A 39 -18.62 11.74 -2.17
C ASP A 39 -19.79 10.80 -1.87
N ALA A 40 -19.82 9.62 -2.51
CA ALA A 40 -20.82 8.58 -2.25
C ALA A 40 -20.78 8.02 -0.82
N LEU A 41 -19.67 8.21 -0.10
CA LEU A 41 -19.51 7.83 1.32
C LEU A 41 -19.83 8.99 2.27
N GLY A 42 -20.16 10.19 1.77
CA GLY A 42 -20.35 11.38 2.61
C GLY A 42 -19.07 11.90 3.27
N VAL A 43 -17.90 11.50 2.75
CA VAL A 43 -16.59 11.87 3.29
C VAL A 43 -16.25 13.32 2.95
N VAL A 44 -15.79 14.10 3.93
CA VAL A 44 -15.29 15.46 3.67
C VAL A 44 -13.98 15.39 2.89
N GLN A 45 -13.88 16.10 1.76
CA GLN A 45 -12.71 16.05 0.88
C GLN A 45 -11.96 17.39 0.83
N HIS A 46 -10.74 17.40 1.37
CA HIS A 46 -9.76 18.47 1.18
C HIS A 46 -8.89 18.14 -0.04
N ALA A 47 -9.03 18.94 -1.11
CA ALA A 47 -8.16 18.85 -2.27
C ALA A 47 -6.84 19.59 -1.99
N GLY A 48 -5.72 18.88 -2.01
CA GLY A 48 -4.42 19.45 -1.71
C GLY A 48 -3.30 18.43 -1.83
N ASP A 49 -2.06 18.92 -1.76
CA ASP A 49 -0.87 18.09 -1.81
C ASP A 49 -0.29 17.93 -0.40
N VAL A 50 0.11 16.72 -0.03
CA VAL A 50 0.75 16.45 1.28
C VAL A 50 2.09 17.20 1.42
N ARG A 51 2.67 17.64 0.31
CA ARG A 51 3.88 18.48 0.27
C ARG A 51 3.63 19.92 0.69
N ASP A 52 2.39 20.40 0.66
CA ASP A 52 2.03 21.74 1.13
C ASP A 52 1.76 21.72 2.64
N PRO A 53 2.64 22.32 3.48
CA PRO A 53 2.46 22.29 4.92
C PRO A 53 1.21 23.04 5.37
N GLN A 54 0.78 24.10 4.68
CA GLN A 54 -0.42 24.84 5.06
C GLN A 54 -1.68 24.04 4.76
N GLY A 55 -1.78 23.46 3.56
CA GLY A 55 -2.88 22.57 3.19
C GLY A 55 -3.00 21.38 4.15
N VAL A 56 -1.88 20.76 4.55
CA VAL A 56 -1.88 19.68 5.54
C VAL A 56 -2.38 20.16 6.90
N ARG A 57 -1.91 21.31 7.40
CA ARG A 57 -2.38 21.87 8.68
C ARG A 57 -3.87 22.15 8.68
N SER A 58 -4.38 22.75 7.61
CA SER A 58 -5.81 23.03 7.47
C SER A 58 -6.66 21.76 7.44
N ALA A 59 -6.18 20.70 6.79
CA ALA A 59 -6.90 19.42 6.74
C ALA A 59 -6.87 18.66 8.08
N VAL A 60 -5.80 18.82 8.88
CA VAL A 60 -5.65 18.17 10.19
C VAL A 60 -6.41 18.92 11.30
N ALA A 61 -6.76 20.19 11.09
CA ALA A 61 -7.42 21.01 12.10
C ALA A 61 -8.74 20.40 12.63
N GLY A 62 -8.79 20.21 13.95
CA GLY A 62 -9.94 19.64 14.66
C GLY A 62 -10.08 18.12 14.54
N CYS A 63 -9.15 17.43 13.90
CA CYS A 63 -9.12 15.96 13.89
C CYS A 63 -8.56 15.42 15.21
N GLU A 64 -9.07 14.27 15.64
CA GLU A 64 -8.57 13.53 16.81
C GLU A 64 -7.50 12.50 16.42
N ALA A 65 -7.52 12.09 15.15
CA ALA A 65 -6.72 11.02 14.60
C ALA A 65 -6.37 11.26 13.13
N VAL A 66 -5.22 10.73 12.71
CA VAL A 66 -4.79 10.72 11.31
C VAL A 66 -4.37 9.31 10.88
N VAL A 67 -4.89 8.86 9.74
CA VAL A 67 -4.37 7.69 9.01
C VAL A 67 -3.61 8.17 7.78
N HIS A 68 -2.30 8.02 7.80
CA HIS A 68 -1.39 8.52 6.78
C HIS A 68 -1.11 7.48 5.69
N CYS A 69 -1.97 7.43 4.66
CA CYS A 69 -1.82 6.56 3.47
C CYS A 69 -1.21 7.27 2.25
N ALA A 70 -1.03 8.61 2.28
CA ALA A 70 -0.46 9.35 1.16
C ALA A 70 1.00 8.96 0.91
N ALA A 71 1.28 8.36 -0.24
CA ALA A 71 2.63 8.07 -0.69
C ALA A 71 2.68 8.02 -2.23
N LEU A 72 3.84 8.38 -2.80
CA LEU A 72 4.23 7.99 -4.14
C LEU A 72 4.69 6.53 -4.10
N ALA A 73 3.85 5.63 -4.62
CA ALA A 73 4.17 4.22 -4.80
C ALA A 73 4.88 3.96 -6.15
N GLY A 74 5.29 2.72 -6.37
CA GLY A 74 5.94 2.28 -7.62
C GLY A 74 7.46 2.31 -7.54
N MET A 75 8.10 1.69 -8.54
CA MET A 75 9.53 1.34 -8.49
C MET A 75 10.40 2.10 -9.51
N TRP A 76 9.83 3.11 -10.17
CA TRP A 76 10.51 3.87 -11.22
C TRP A 76 10.15 5.35 -11.14
N GLY A 77 11.17 6.19 -11.05
CA GLY A 77 11.03 7.64 -10.94
C GLY A 77 12.25 8.25 -10.26
N PRO A 78 12.40 9.58 -10.33
CA PRO A 78 13.56 10.25 -9.76
C PRO A 78 13.50 10.25 -8.23
N ALA A 79 14.65 10.12 -7.58
CA ALA A 79 14.77 10.07 -6.12
C ALA A 79 14.09 11.26 -5.41
N HIS A 80 14.18 12.47 -5.98
CA HIS A 80 13.60 13.67 -5.39
C HIS A 80 12.07 13.60 -5.31
N ALA A 81 11.39 12.92 -6.26
CA ALA A 81 9.94 12.80 -6.23
C ALA A 81 9.48 11.93 -5.04
N TYR A 82 10.15 10.80 -4.82
CA TYR A 82 9.90 9.94 -3.65
C TYR A 82 10.21 10.65 -2.34
N ARG A 83 11.35 11.35 -2.24
CA ARG A 83 11.70 12.11 -1.03
C ARG A 83 10.70 13.24 -0.77
N SER A 84 10.31 13.99 -1.81
CA SER A 84 9.37 15.10 -1.69
C SER A 84 8.02 14.63 -1.17
N VAL A 85 7.45 13.56 -1.74
CA VAL A 85 6.12 13.08 -1.31
C VAL A 85 6.20 12.25 -0.03
N ASN A 86 7.05 11.23 0.02
CA ASN A 86 7.02 10.24 1.11
C ASN A 86 7.79 10.70 2.34
N VAL A 87 8.79 11.58 2.22
CA VAL A 87 9.58 12.03 3.38
C VAL A 87 9.09 13.40 3.84
N ALA A 88 9.13 14.41 2.97
CA ALA A 88 8.70 15.76 3.35
C ALA A 88 7.19 15.81 3.62
N GLY A 89 6.38 15.10 2.83
CA GLY A 89 4.95 14.97 3.10
C GLY A 89 4.63 14.32 4.45
N THR A 90 5.34 13.24 4.80
CA THR A 90 5.18 12.62 6.13
C THR A 90 5.61 13.55 7.26
N ALA A 91 6.71 14.29 7.08
CA ALA A 91 7.16 15.29 8.07
C ALA A 91 6.11 16.40 8.27
N ASN A 92 5.47 16.88 7.19
CA ASN A 92 4.39 17.85 7.27
C ASN A 92 3.18 17.31 8.06
N VAL A 93 2.81 16.04 7.86
CA VAL A 93 1.72 15.40 8.60
C VAL A 93 2.05 15.31 10.08
N VAL A 94 3.26 14.89 10.44
CA VAL A 94 3.71 14.82 11.84
C VAL A 94 3.70 16.21 12.49
N ASP A 95 4.25 17.23 11.84
CA ASP A 95 4.23 18.62 12.35
C ASP A 95 2.79 19.12 12.54
N ALA A 96 1.90 18.86 11.58
CA ALA A 96 0.50 19.25 11.67
C ALA A 96 -0.22 18.54 12.83
N CYS A 97 -0.01 17.24 13.02
CA CYS A 97 -0.56 16.49 14.14
C CYS A 97 -0.14 17.11 15.49
N LEU A 98 1.16 17.35 15.66
CA LEU A 98 1.71 17.93 16.89
C LEU A 98 1.17 19.33 17.18
N ARG A 99 1.00 20.17 16.16
CA ARG A 99 0.46 21.53 16.31
C ARG A 99 -1.03 21.57 16.60
N ALA A 100 -1.79 20.66 15.99
CA ALA A 100 -3.24 20.59 16.16
C ALA A 100 -3.66 19.81 17.41
N GLY A 101 -2.72 19.16 18.11
CA GLY A 101 -3.03 18.32 19.27
C GLY A 101 -3.70 17.00 18.90
N VAL A 102 -3.45 16.48 17.69
CA VAL A 102 -3.91 15.14 17.29
C VAL A 102 -3.27 14.10 18.20
N ALA A 103 -4.07 13.22 18.78
CA ALA A 103 -3.58 12.21 19.72
C ALA A 103 -2.99 10.97 19.04
N ARG A 104 -3.44 10.64 17.82
CA ARG A 104 -3.18 9.34 17.17
C ARG A 104 -2.77 9.49 15.71
N LEU A 105 -1.64 8.87 15.33
CA LEU A 105 -1.18 8.81 13.94
C LEU A 105 -0.82 7.36 13.53
N VAL A 106 -1.60 6.80 12.62
CA VAL A 106 -1.33 5.49 11.98
C VAL A 106 -0.67 5.74 10.62
N HIS A 107 0.52 5.19 10.38
CA HIS A 107 1.23 5.34 9.11
C HIS A 107 1.19 4.05 8.28
N ALA A 108 0.74 4.15 7.03
CA ALA A 108 0.84 3.04 6.08
C ALA A 108 2.27 2.95 5.54
N SER A 109 3.12 2.16 6.18
CA SER A 109 4.49 1.82 5.78
C SER A 109 4.53 0.65 4.78
N SER A 110 5.63 -0.12 4.73
CA SER A 110 5.82 -1.25 3.82
C SER A 110 6.88 -2.21 4.35
N PRO A 111 6.76 -3.53 4.14
CA PRO A 111 7.82 -4.47 4.50
C PRO A 111 9.10 -4.27 3.70
N SER A 112 9.05 -3.52 2.60
CA SER A 112 10.24 -3.18 1.82
C SER A 112 11.29 -2.38 2.61
N VAL A 113 10.92 -1.78 3.75
CA VAL A 113 11.85 -1.04 4.62
C VAL A 113 12.93 -1.92 5.27
N VAL A 114 12.70 -3.24 5.35
CA VAL A 114 13.67 -4.23 5.88
C VAL A 114 14.26 -5.13 4.78
N HIS A 115 13.89 -4.93 3.51
CA HIS A 115 14.27 -5.84 2.43
C HIS A 115 15.54 -5.40 1.68
N GLU A 116 16.60 -6.20 1.78
CA GLU A 116 17.89 -5.99 1.13
C GLU A 116 18.13 -6.82 -0.15
N GLY A 117 17.07 -7.39 -0.73
CA GLY A 117 17.20 -8.27 -1.90
C GLY A 117 17.61 -9.71 -1.56
N ARG A 118 17.39 -10.12 -0.31
CA ARG A 118 17.57 -11.48 0.20
C ARG A 118 16.25 -12.01 0.76
N ASP A 119 16.21 -13.32 0.98
CA ASP A 119 15.03 -13.96 1.57
C ASP A 119 14.74 -13.40 2.96
N LEU A 120 13.46 -13.15 3.22
CA LEU A 120 12.89 -12.86 4.53
C LEU A 120 11.84 -13.94 4.79
N GLU A 121 12.14 -14.84 5.73
CA GLU A 121 11.33 -16.02 6.03
C GLU A 121 10.97 -16.01 7.51
N GLY A 122 9.69 -15.75 7.82
CA GLY A 122 9.20 -15.70 9.21
C GLY A 122 9.79 -14.55 10.00
N VAL A 123 10.14 -13.45 9.32
CA VAL A 123 10.77 -12.29 9.95
C VAL A 123 9.72 -11.47 10.70
N ASP A 124 10.05 -11.06 11.91
CA ASP A 124 9.22 -10.23 12.78
C ASP A 124 9.72 -8.77 12.86
N GLU A 125 9.07 -7.97 13.69
CA GLU A 125 9.35 -6.55 13.91
C GLU A 125 10.75 -6.25 14.46
N SER A 126 11.50 -7.26 14.95
CA SER A 126 12.88 -7.07 15.43
C SER A 126 13.87 -6.83 14.28
N ALA A 127 13.47 -7.11 13.04
CA ALA A 127 14.32 -6.93 11.88
C ALA A 127 14.77 -5.47 11.71
N PRO A 128 16.09 -5.24 11.53
CA PRO A 128 16.60 -3.90 11.31
C PRO A 128 16.14 -3.37 9.95
N TYR A 129 16.06 -2.04 9.86
CA TYR A 129 15.94 -1.38 8.56
C TYR A 129 17.06 -1.82 7.62
N ALA A 130 16.71 -2.00 6.34
CA ALA A 130 17.69 -2.29 5.30
C ALA A 130 18.74 -1.16 5.21
N ARG A 131 20.01 -1.56 5.11
CA ARG A 131 21.17 -0.68 4.91
C ARG A 131 21.34 -0.32 3.44
N ARG A 132 20.83 -1.14 2.53
CA ARG A 132 20.88 -0.93 1.07
C ARG A 132 19.53 -1.18 0.43
N PHE A 133 19.09 -0.22 -0.37
CA PHE A 133 17.81 -0.31 -1.09
C PHE A 133 18.03 -0.43 -2.60
N LEU A 134 17.27 -1.31 -3.25
CA LEU A 134 17.34 -1.49 -4.71
C LEU A 134 16.53 -0.43 -5.49
N ALA A 135 15.70 0.36 -4.81
CA ALA A 135 14.89 1.42 -5.39
C ALA A 135 14.67 2.58 -4.40
N HIS A 136 14.23 3.72 -4.90
CA HIS A 136 13.99 4.92 -4.08
C HIS A 136 12.74 4.81 -3.20
N TYR A 137 11.72 4.04 -3.62
CA TYR A 137 10.51 3.85 -2.84
C TYR A 137 10.78 3.23 -1.45
N PRO A 138 11.41 2.04 -1.34
CA PRO A 138 11.73 1.45 -0.04
C PRO A 138 12.56 2.37 0.87
N ALA A 139 13.57 3.04 0.30
CA ALA A 139 14.40 3.99 1.04
C ALA A 139 13.58 5.16 1.60
N SER A 140 12.67 5.73 0.80
CA SER A 140 11.80 6.81 1.23
C SER A 140 10.79 6.37 2.30
N LYS A 141 10.25 5.14 2.19
CA LYS A 141 9.35 4.56 3.20
C LYS A 141 10.07 4.29 4.52
N ALA A 142 11.32 3.84 4.48
CA ALA A 142 12.12 3.62 5.69
C ALA A 142 12.38 4.94 6.43
N ILE A 143 12.69 6.02 5.71
CA ILE A 143 12.87 7.35 6.31
C ILE A 143 11.55 7.87 6.89
N ALA A 144 10.45 7.74 6.14
CA ALA A 144 9.11 8.15 6.58
C ALA A 144 8.67 7.41 7.86
N GLU A 145 8.85 6.09 7.90
CA GLU A 145 8.55 5.28 9.08
C GLU A 145 9.35 5.75 10.30
N ARG A 146 10.66 6.00 10.13
CA ARG A 146 11.49 6.53 11.21
C ARG A 146 11.03 7.90 11.70
N ILE A 147 10.60 8.80 10.81
CA ILE A 147 10.06 10.11 11.19
C ILE A 147 8.80 9.95 12.05
N VAL A 148 7.88 9.08 11.63
CA VAL A 148 6.64 8.83 12.37
C VAL A 148 6.94 8.22 13.74
N LEU A 149 7.71 7.12 13.79
CA LEU A 149 7.97 6.43 15.05
C LEU A 149 8.78 7.29 16.03
N ALA A 150 9.70 8.12 15.54
CA ALA A 150 10.45 9.06 16.38
C ALA A 150 9.58 10.19 16.96
N ALA A 151 8.43 10.47 16.37
CA ALA A 151 7.48 11.46 16.88
C ALA A 151 6.54 10.89 17.96
N SER A 152 6.61 9.57 18.24
CA SER A 152 5.80 8.95 19.27
C SER A 152 6.16 9.48 20.66
N GLY A 153 5.15 9.89 21.43
CA GLY A 153 5.29 10.34 22.82
C GLY A 153 3.95 10.74 23.41
N ASP A 154 3.96 11.43 24.55
CA ASP A 154 2.74 11.75 25.31
C ASP A 154 1.73 12.60 24.54
N ARG A 155 2.22 13.46 23.63
CA ARG A 155 1.38 14.36 22.81
C ARG A 155 0.85 13.73 21.53
N LEU A 156 1.52 12.68 21.05
CA LEU A 156 1.18 12.03 19.79
C LEU A 156 1.61 10.57 19.86
N ALA A 157 0.66 9.67 19.99
CA ALA A 157 0.91 8.24 19.84
C ALA A 157 0.98 7.91 18.35
N THR A 158 2.03 7.19 17.94
CA THR A 158 2.21 6.79 16.54
C THR A 158 2.36 5.29 16.38
N VAL A 159 1.98 4.76 15.22
CA VAL A 159 2.22 3.36 14.84
C VAL A 159 2.43 3.26 13.33
N ALA A 160 3.28 2.34 12.88
CA ALA A 160 3.48 2.07 11.46
C ALA A 160 3.03 0.66 11.08
N LEU A 161 2.25 0.54 10.01
CA LEU A 161 1.82 -0.76 9.49
C LEU A 161 2.55 -1.07 8.18
N ARG A 162 3.05 -2.29 8.04
CA ARG A 162 3.82 -2.76 6.88
C ARG A 162 2.99 -3.80 6.09
N PRO A 163 1.91 -3.38 5.39
CA PRO A 163 1.13 -4.29 4.57
C PRO A 163 1.94 -4.79 3.36
N HIS A 164 1.92 -6.10 3.12
CA HIS A 164 2.67 -6.71 2.01
C HIS A 164 1.78 -6.99 0.80
N LEU A 165 2.12 -6.41 -0.36
CA LEU A 165 1.45 -6.68 -1.65
C LEU A 165 -0.09 -6.63 -1.56
N ILE A 166 -0.64 -5.47 -1.19
CA ILE A 166 -2.09 -5.29 -1.07
C ILE A 166 -2.76 -5.58 -2.43
N TRP A 167 -3.76 -6.45 -2.44
CA TRP A 167 -4.52 -6.84 -3.64
C TRP A 167 -6.02 -6.93 -3.36
N GLY A 168 -6.83 -6.83 -4.41
CA GLY A 168 -8.29 -6.96 -4.32
C GLY A 168 -9.03 -6.06 -5.32
N PRO A 169 -10.37 -6.03 -5.25
CA PRO A 169 -11.23 -5.18 -6.07
C PRO A 169 -10.78 -3.71 -6.06
N GLY A 170 -10.55 -3.13 -7.25
CA GLY A 170 -10.13 -1.74 -7.38
C GLY A 170 -8.61 -1.50 -7.32
N ASP A 171 -7.76 -2.53 -7.30
CA ASP A 171 -6.30 -2.38 -7.45
C ASP A 171 -5.97 -1.62 -8.75
N PRO A 172 -5.38 -0.41 -8.67
CA PRO A 172 -5.13 0.43 -9.84
C PRO A 172 -3.79 0.16 -10.52
N HIS A 173 -2.95 -0.73 -9.95
CA HIS A 173 -1.54 -0.83 -10.32
C HIS A 173 -1.12 -2.23 -10.72
N PHE A 174 -1.29 -3.23 -9.86
CA PHE A 174 -0.71 -4.55 -10.09
C PHE A 174 -1.60 -5.40 -10.98
N LEU A 175 -2.86 -5.59 -10.57
CA LEU A 175 -3.80 -6.45 -11.29
C LEU A 175 -4.03 -6.02 -12.76
N PRO A 176 -4.27 -4.74 -13.11
CA PRO A 176 -4.49 -4.35 -14.50
C PRO A 176 -3.28 -4.67 -15.40
N ARG A 177 -2.06 -4.42 -14.91
CA ARG A 177 -0.83 -4.73 -15.63
C ARG A 177 -0.63 -6.24 -15.80
N LEU A 178 -0.93 -7.01 -14.76
CA LEU A 178 -0.86 -8.47 -14.81
C LEU A 178 -1.79 -9.03 -15.88
N VAL A 179 -3.05 -8.59 -15.87
CA VAL A 179 -4.10 -8.98 -16.84
C VAL A 179 -3.70 -8.58 -18.27
N GLU A 180 -3.18 -7.36 -18.46
CA GLU A 180 -2.72 -6.90 -19.77
C GLU A 180 -1.57 -7.77 -20.32
N GLN A 181 -0.54 -8.04 -19.50
CA GLN A 181 0.59 -8.88 -19.90
C GLN A 181 0.19 -10.32 -20.20
N ALA A 182 -0.77 -10.87 -19.43
CA ALA A 182 -1.31 -12.19 -19.67
C ALA A 182 -2.10 -12.26 -20.99
N ARG A 183 -2.98 -11.29 -21.26
CA ARG A 183 -3.74 -11.20 -22.52
C ARG A 183 -2.84 -11.08 -23.75
N ARG A 184 -1.69 -10.40 -23.61
CA ARG A 184 -0.68 -10.27 -24.67
C ARG A 184 0.21 -11.50 -24.82
N GLY A 185 0.06 -12.51 -23.96
CA GLY A 185 0.95 -13.68 -23.96
C GLY A 185 2.41 -13.32 -23.65
N LEU A 186 2.66 -12.27 -22.88
CA LEU A 186 4.02 -11.81 -22.53
C LEU A 186 4.44 -12.22 -21.12
N LEU A 187 3.50 -12.76 -20.32
CA LEU A 187 3.76 -13.11 -18.93
C LEU A 187 4.62 -14.38 -18.83
N VAL A 188 5.77 -14.24 -18.15
CA VAL A 188 6.72 -15.32 -17.87
C VAL A 188 7.14 -15.22 -16.41
N LEU A 189 7.01 -16.30 -15.65
CA LEU A 189 7.32 -16.29 -14.22
C LEU A 189 8.71 -16.84 -13.93
N PRO A 190 9.46 -16.28 -12.97
CA PRO A 190 10.71 -16.88 -12.55
C PRO A 190 10.46 -18.21 -11.82
N ARG A 191 11.25 -19.24 -12.16
CA ARG A 191 11.33 -20.48 -11.40
C ARG A 191 12.20 -20.25 -10.17
N ALA A 192 11.57 -20.19 -9.02
CA ALA A 192 12.19 -19.97 -7.71
C ALA A 192 11.69 -21.02 -6.70
N PRO A 193 12.18 -22.27 -6.77
CA PRO A 193 11.69 -23.36 -5.92
C PRO A 193 11.91 -23.05 -4.44
N GLY A 194 10.92 -23.39 -3.61
CA GLY A 194 10.94 -23.14 -2.17
C GLY A 194 10.69 -21.68 -1.75
N LYS A 195 10.61 -20.73 -2.68
CA LYS A 195 10.35 -19.32 -2.36
C LYS A 195 8.86 -19.05 -2.15
N ARG A 196 8.54 -18.42 -1.03
CA ARG A 196 7.16 -18.08 -0.64
C ARG A 196 7.04 -16.59 -0.34
N ILE A 197 5.90 -16.03 -0.73
CA ILE A 197 5.49 -14.69 -0.37
C ILE A 197 4.21 -14.78 0.43
N ASP A 198 4.06 -13.91 1.41
CA ASP A 198 2.75 -13.62 1.97
C ASP A 198 2.16 -12.40 1.25
N THR A 199 0.86 -12.16 1.34
CA THR A 199 0.21 -10.99 0.72
C THR A 199 -0.80 -10.43 1.69
N VAL A 200 -1.58 -9.40 1.33
CA VAL A 200 -2.73 -8.98 2.13
C VAL A 200 -3.88 -8.58 1.24
N TYR A 201 -5.08 -9.08 1.56
CA TYR A 201 -6.29 -8.64 0.88
C TYR A 201 -6.68 -7.23 1.35
N ILE A 202 -7.18 -6.39 0.44
CA ILE A 202 -7.45 -4.96 0.69
C ILE A 202 -8.31 -4.70 1.93
N ASP A 203 -9.35 -5.49 2.16
CA ASP A 203 -10.23 -5.29 3.32
C ASP A 203 -9.50 -5.62 4.63
N ASN A 204 -8.65 -6.66 4.64
CA ASN A 204 -7.84 -7.00 5.81
C ASN A 204 -6.77 -5.93 6.07
N ALA A 205 -6.15 -5.38 5.01
CA ALA A 205 -5.21 -4.29 5.15
C ALA A 205 -5.88 -3.04 5.73
N ALA A 206 -7.09 -2.70 5.29
CA ALA A 206 -7.84 -1.57 5.83
C ALA A 206 -8.28 -1.80 7.28
N GLU A 207 -8.78 -3.01 7.59
CA GLU A 207 -9.15 -3.41 8.96
C GLU A 207 -7.96 -3.28 9.92
N ALA A 208 -6.76 -3.69 9.51
CA ALA A 208 -5.55 -3.51 10.32
C ALA A 208 -5.28 -2.05 10.69
N HIS A 209 -5.58 -1.09 9.79
CA HIS A 209 -5.41 0.34 10.07
C HIS A 209 -6.45 0.85 11.07
N VAL A 210 -7.68 0.35 10.99
CA VAL A 210 -8.75 0.69 11.94
C VAL A 210 -8.45 0.10 13.32
N LEU A 211 -8.03 -1.17 13.39
CA LEU A 211 -7.61 -1.83 14.63
C LEU A 211 -6.39 -1.13 15.26
N ALA A 212 -5.42 -0.74 14.44
CA ALA A 212 -4.28 0.03 14.92
C ALA A 212 -4.71 1.39 15.46
N LEU A 213 -5.72 2.03 14.86
CA LEU A 213 -6.25 3.28 15.38
C LEU A 213 -6.91 3.10 16.74
N ASP A 214 -7.62 2.00 16.95
CA ASP A 214 -8.30 1.68 18.22
C ASP A 214 -7.32 1.36 19.35
N ALA A 215 -6.27 0.59 19.05
CA ALA A 215 -5.27 0.17 20.03
C ALA A 215 -4.24 1.28 20.35
N LEU A 216 -4.24 2.38 19.59
CA LEU A 216 -3.27 3.45 19.72
C LEU A 216 -3.69 4.48 20.77
N ALA A 217 -2.89 4.58 21.82
CA ALA A 217 -2.99 5.63 22.83
C ALA A 217 -1.58 5.95 23.36
N ALA A 218 -1.41 7.12 23.98
CA ALA A 218 -0.16 7.46 24.65
C ALA A 218 0.16 6.39 25.71
N GLY A 219 1.41 5.89 25.72
CA GLY A 219 1.84 4.82 26.62
C GLY A 219 1.29 3.43 26.31
N SER A 220 0.47 3.23 25.26
CA SER A 220 0.02 1.90 24.88
C SER A 220 1.19 1.06 24.31
N PRO A 221 1.16 -0.28 24.44
CA PRO A 221 2.23 -1.14 23.92
C PRO A 221 2.37 -1.10 22.39
N VAL A 222 1.43 -0.46 21.70
CA VAL A 222 1.42 -0.24 20.24
C VAL A 222 2.18 1.03 19.86
N ALA A 223 2.23 2.02 20.75
CA ALA A 223 2.82 3.32 20.46
C ALA A 223 4.33 3.21 20.18
N GLY A 224 4.78 3.86 19.10
CA GLY A 224 6.17 3.86 18.66
C GLY A 224 6.62 2.56 17.98
N ARG A 225 5.69 1.65 17.65
CA ARG A 225 6.01 0.36 17.02
C ARG A 225 5.61 0.28 15.55
N ALA A 226 6.25 -0.63 14.84
CA ALA A 226 5.86 -1.05 13.50
C ALA A 226 5.30 -2.47 13.55
N TYR A 227 4.42 -2.85 12.61
CA TYR A 227 3.84 -4.19 12.53
C TYR A 227 3.78 -4.70 11.09
N PHE A 228 4.13 -5.96 10.84
CA PHE A 228 3.85 -6.62 9.57
C PHE A 228 2.37 -7.00 9.47
N ILE A 229 1.77 -6.75 8.30
CA ILE A 229 0.35 -7.03 8.05
C ILE A 229 0.23 -7.88 6.78
N THR A 230 -0.21 -9.12 6.94
CA THR A 230 -0.33 -10.13 5.88
C THR A 230 -1.55 -11.04 6.07
N GLN A 231 -1.76 -12.01 5.17
CA GLN A 231 -2.81 -13.04 5.27
C GLN A 231 -2.43 -14.17 6.25
N ASP A 232 -1.17 -14.24 6.69
CA ASP A 232 -0.63 -15.40 7.43
C ASP A 232 -0.79 -16.72 6.66
N GLU A 233 -0.73 -16.61 5.33
CA GLU A 233 -0.89 -17.73 4.41
C GLU A 233 0.21 -17.65 3.32
N PRO A 234 1.46 -18.02 3.63
CA PRO A 234 2.56 -17.93 2.67
C PRO A 234 2.35 -18.84 1.46
N VAL A 235 2.24 -18.23 0.28
CA VAL A 235 2.00 -18.90 -1.01
C VAL A 235 3.19 -18.76 -1.94
N THR A 236 3.25 -19.58 -2.99
CA THR A 236 4.24 -19.35 -4.06
C THR A 236 3.81 -18.18 -4.94
N VAL A 237 4.78 -17.44 -5.49
CA VAL A 237 4.51 -16.35 -6.44
C VAL A 237 3.65 -16.83 -7.62
N ALA A 238 3.96 -18.03 -8.15
CA ALA A 238 3.19 -18.63 -9.24
C ALA A 238 1.76 -18.99 -8.83
N GLY A 239 1.57 -19.54 -7.63
CA GLY A 239 0.24 -19.85 -7.10
C GLY A 239 -0.61 -18.59 -6.95
N TRP A 240 -0.06 -17.54 -6.34
CA TRP A 240 -0.75 -16.26 -6.19
C TRP A 240 -1.10 -15.60 -7.54
N VAL A 241 -0.12 -15.49 -8.44
CA VAL A 241 -0.33 -14.92 -9.78
C VAL A 241 -1.41 -15.70 -10.54
N ASN A 242 -1.33 -17.03 -10.56
CA ASN A 242 -2.32 -17.86 -11.26
C ASN A 242 -3.70 -17.79 -10.61
N GLY A 243 -3.79 -17.62 -9.29
CA GLY A 243 -5.07 -17.35 -8.60
C GLY A 243 -5.70 -16.04 -9.06
N LEU A 244 -4.92 -14.96 -9.16
CA LEU A 244 -5.40 -13.68 -9.68
C LEU A 244 -5.82 -13.75 -11.16
N LEU A 245 -5.08 -14.50 -11.99
CA LEU A 245 -5.44 -14.71 -13.39
C LEU A 245 -6.73 -15.51 -13.54
N ALA A 246 -6.90 -16.57 -12.74
CA ALA A 246 -8.14 -17.34 -12.71
C ALA A 246 -9.33 -16.47 -12.30
N ALA A 247 -9.18 -15.61 -11.29
CA ALA A 247 -10.20 -14.64 -10.90
C ALA A 247 -10.55 -13.65 -12.04
N ALA A 248 -9.58 -13.32 -12.90
CA ALA A 248 -9.79 -12.50 -14.09
C ALA A 248 -10.27 -13.29 -15.33
N GLY A 249 -10.58 -14.58 -15.20
CA GLY A 249 -11.01 -15.44 -16.30
C GLY A 249 -9.91 -15.76 -17.33
N LEU A 250 -8.64 -15.72 -16.91
CA LEU A 250 -7.48 -15.94 -17.77
C LEU A 250 -6.78 -17.28 -17.45
N PRO A 251 -6.15 -17.91 -18.46
CA PRO A 251 -5.41 -19.17 -18.25
C PRO A 251 -4.16 -18.95 -17.38
N PRO A 252 -3.69 -20.00 -16.68
CA PRO A 252 -2.50 -19.92 -15.85
C PRO A 252 -1.24 -19.71 -16.69
N VAL A 253 -0.22 -19.09 -16.09
CA VAL A 253 1.10 -18.97 -16.69
C VAL A 253 1.85 -20.29 -16.60
N THR A 254 2.18 -20.87 -17.76
CA THR A 254 2.96 -22.10 -17.86
C THR A 254 4.43 -21.85 -18.20
N ARG A 255 4.75 -20.69 -18.77
CA ARG A 255 6.12 -20.31 -19.16
C ARG A 255 6.92 -19.84 -17.96
N HIS A 256 8.10 -20.43 -17.80
CA HIS A 256 9.01 -20.13 -16.71
C HIS A 256 10.43 -19.84 -17.21
N VAL A 257 11.16 -19.02 -16.48
CA VAL A 257 12.60 -18.76 -16.70
C VAL A 257 13.39 -18.98 -15.42
N PRO A 258 14.65 -19.42 -15.46
CA PRO A 258 15.47 -19.52 -14.26
C PRO A 258 15.58 -18.18 -13.53
N ALA A 259 15.51 -18.17 -12.20
CA ALA A 259 15.58 -16.95 -11.38
C ALA A 259 16.80 -16.06 -11.72
N ARG A 260 17.96 -16.68 -12.00
CA ARG A 260 19.19 -15.96 -12.39
C ARG A 260 19.02 -15.22 -13.72
N VAL A 261 18.37 -15.85 -14.69
CA VAL A 261 18.07 -15.26 -16.01
C VAL A 261 17.07 -14.11 -15.85
N ALA A 262 16.03 -14.29 -15.04
CA ALA A 262 15.06 -13.22 -14.76
C ALA A 262 15.73 -11.99 -14.13
N ARG A 263 16.59 -12.19 -13.12
CA ARG A 263 17.34 -11.11 -12.46
C ARG A 263 18.30 -10.40 -13.41
N ALA A 264 19.05 -11.16 -14.22
CA ALA A 264 19.99 -10.61 -15.19
C ALA A 264 19.26 -9.82 -16.29
N GLY A 265 18.20 -10.40 -16.86
CA GLY A 265 17.36 -9.76 -17.88
C GLY A 265 16.76 -8.44 -17.38
N ALA A 266 16.18 -8.42 -16.18
CA ALA A 266 15.63 -7.22 -15.59
C ALA A 266 16.70 -6.12 -15.38
N ALA A 267 17.91 -6.50 -14.93
CA ALA A 267 19.01 -5.56 -14.77
C ALA A 267 19.47 -4.97 -16.13
N MET A 268 19.54 -5.78 -17.18
CA MET A 268 19.90 -5.33 -18.53
C MET A 268 18.85 -4.39 -19.12
N VAL A 269 17.56 -4.72 -19.00
CA VAL A 269 16.46 -3.86 -19.48
C VAL A 269 16.48 -2.52 -18.74
N GLU A 270 16.63 -2.54 -17.42
CA GLU A 270 16.69 -1.33 -16.62
C GLU A 270 17.90 -0.45 -16.99
N TYR A 271 19.06 -1.08 -17.22
CA TYR A 271 20.27 -0.39 -17.65
C TYR A 271 20.10 0.24 -19.06
N GLY A 272 19.53 -0.50 -20.00
CA GLY A 272 19.23 0.01 -21.34
C GLY A 272 18.27 1.20 -21.34
N TYR A 273 17.22 1.15 -20.52
CA TYR A 273 16.28 2.27 -20.35
C TYR A 273 16.96 3.53 -19.78
N ARG A 274 17.89 3.33 -18.82
CA ARG A 274 18.68 4.45 -18.26
C ARG A 274 19.61 5.06 -19.30
N LEU A 275 20.32 4.24 -20.07
CA LEU A 275 21.20 4.71 -21.14
C LEU A 275 20.41 5.45 -22.24
N ALA A 276 19.22 4.96 -22.59
CA ALA A 276 18.35 5.57 -23.59
C ALA A 276 17.58 6.80 -23.07
N GLY A 277 17.73 7.19 -21.79
CA GLY A 277 17.02 8.32 -21.20
C GLY A 277 15.49 8.16 -21.15
N VAL A 278 14.98 6.94 -21.28
CA VAL A 278 13.55 6.64 -21.34
C VAL A 278 12.94 6.86 -19.96
N ARG A 279 12.05 7.86 -19.86
CA ARG A 279 11.35 8.20 -18.60
C ARG A 279 10.24 7.21 -18.24
N ALA A 280 9.71 6.47 -19.23
CA ALA A 280 8.71 5.45 -19.01
C ALA A 280 9.27 4.29 -18.17
N GLN A 281 8.42 3.68 -17.35
CA GLN A 281 8.78 2.53 -16.53
C GLN A 281 9.08 1.32 -17.44
N PRO A 282 10.22 0.61 -17.25
CA PRO A 282 10.49 -0.61 -18.00
C PRO A 282 9.47 -1.71 -17.66
N PRO A 283 9.20 -2.63 -18.59
CA PRO A 283 8.20 -3.69 -18.40
C PRO A 283 8.54 -4.62 -17.23
N VAL A 284 9.84 -4.81 -16.94
CA VAL A 284 10.33 -5.52 -15.77
C VAL A 284 11.41 -4.66 -15.10
N THR A 285 11.27 -4.40 -13.80
CA THR A 285 12.29 -3.71 -13.01
C THR A 285 13.17 -4.73 -12.27
N ARG A 286 14.42 -4.36 -11.96
CA ARG A 286 15.34 -5.22 -11.21
C ARG A 286 14.77 -5.63 -9.86
N ILE A 287 14.10 -4.69 -9.17
CA ILE A 287 13.49 -4.96 -7.87
C ILE A 287 12.27 -5.90 -7.98
N ALA A 288 11.44 -5.78 -9.02
CA ALA A 288 10.34 -6.72 -9.24
C ALA A 288 10.88 -8.15 -9.49
N ALA A 289 11.95 -8.29 -10.26
CA ALA A 289 12.59 -9.58 -10.49
C ALA A 289 13.23 -10.16 -9.22
N VAL A 290 13.87 -9.33 -8.40
CA VAL A 290 14.40 -9.75 -7.09
C VAL A 290 13.25 -10.19 -6.17
N GLN A 291 12.18 -9.40 -6.06
CA GLN A 291 11.01 -9.74 -5.24
C GLN A 291 10.32 -11.02 -5.71
N ALA A 292 10.20 -11.24 -7.02
CA ALA A 292 9.61 -12.47 -7.54
C ALA A 292 10.50 -13.72 -7.37
N THR A 293 11.74 -13.58 -6.89
CA THR A 293 12.72 -14.66 -6.79
C THR A 293 13.32 -14.83 -5.39
N THR A 294 12.83 -14.12 -4.38
CA THR A 294 13.20 -14.31 -2.97
C THR A 294 11.94 -14.54 -2.14
N SER A 295 12.10 -15.10 -0.95
CA SER A 295 11.00 -15.27 0.00
C SER A 295 10.71 -13.95 0.74
N HIS A 296 9.42 -13.67 1.00
CA HIS A 296 8.96 -12.53 1.80
C HIS A 296 7.67 -12.90 2.53
N TRP A 297 7.81 -13.60 3.64
CA TRP A 297 6.72 -13.88 4.55
C TRP A 297 7.15 -13.56 5.97
N PHE A 298 6.21 -13.12 6.80
CA PHE A 298 6.49 -12.43 8.06
C PHE A 298 5.73 -13.09 9.20
N ASP A 299 6.30 -13.04 10.40
CA ASP A 299 5.58 -13.41 11.61
C ASP A 299 4.71 -12.22 12.05
N ILE A 300 3.39 -12.42 12.09
CA ILE A 300 2.42 -11.38 12.49
C ILE A 300 1.90 -11.57 13.92
N SER A 301 2.57 -12.38 14.75
CA SER A 301 2.17 -12.65 16.14
C SER A 301 2.06 -11.37 16.98
N ALA A 302 2.93 -10.38 16.73
CA ALA A 302 2.84 -9.09 17.39
C ALA A 302 1.57 -8.31 16.99
N ALA A 303 1.21 -8.31 15.71
CA ALA A 303 -0.01 -7.66 15.22
C ALA A 303 -1.27 -8.35 15.79
N ARG A 304 -1.27 -9.69 15.88
CA ARG A 304 -2.35 -10.48 16.50
C ARG A 304 -2.52 -10.11 17.99
N ARG A 305 -1.43 -10.08 18.74
CA ARG A 305 -1.44 -9.81 20.19
C ARG A 305 -1.78 -8.37 20.53
N ASP A 306 -1.15 -7.41 19.84
CA ASP A 306 -1.18 -6.00 20.24
C ASP A 306 -2.34 -5.23 19.57
N LEU A 307 -2.73 -5.62 18.35
CA LEU A 307 -3.79 -4.96 17.58
C LEU A 307 -5.08 -5.78 17.51
N GLY A 308 -5.05 -7.06 17.90
CA GLY A 308 -6.15 -7.99 17.63
C GLY A 308 -6.31 -8.33 16.14
N TYR A 309 -5.28 -8.09 15.33
CA TYR A 309 -5.35 -8.30 13.88
C TYR A 309 -5.41 -9.79 13.54
N VAL A 310 -6.51 -10.20 12.91
CA VAL A 310 -6.67 -11.52 12.30
C VAL A 310 -7.28 -11.31 10.91
N PRO A 311 -6.72 -11.89 9.84
CA PRO A 311 -7.30 -11.82 8.50
C PRO A 311 -8.73 -12.37 8.51
N ARG A 312 -9.72 -11.51 8.26
CA ARG A 312 -11.15 -11.89 8.24
C ARG A 312 -11.58 -12.43 6.89
N VAL A 313 -10.94 -11.97 5.83
CA VAL A 313 -11.16 -12.46 4.47
C VAL A 313 -10.02 -13.40 4.10
N SER A 314 -10.32 -14.68 3.90
CA SER A 314 -9.33 -15.66 3.46
C SER A 314 -8.83 -15.34 2.04
N THR A 315 -7.70 -15.91 1.63
CA THR A 315 -7.20 -15.74 0.25
C THR A 315 -8.20 -16.27 -0.77
N ALA A 316 -8.86 -17.40 -0.49
CA ALA A 316 -9.89 -17.96 -1.36
C ALA A 316 -11.10 -17.02 -1.50
N ASP A 317 -11.61 -16.48 -0.39
CA ASP A 317 -12.74 -15.54 -0.41
C ASP A 317 -12.37 -14.24 -1.12
N GLY A 318 -11.15 -13.73 -0.90
CA GLY A 318 -10.64 -12.55 -1.57
C GLY A 318 -10.58 -12.73 -3.09
N LEU A 319 -10.13 -13.91 -3.56
CA LEU A 319 -10.12 -14.24 -4.99
C LEU A 319 -11.54 -14.37 -5.56
N ALA A 320 -12.47 -14.96 -4.82
CA ALA A 320 -13.88 -15.05 -5.23
C ALA A 320 -14.54 -13.67 -5.34
N ARG A 321 -14.33 -12.78 -4.35
CA ARG A 321 -14.80 -11.39 -4.39
C ARG A 321 -14.18 -10.61 -5.55
N LEU A 322 -12.90 -10.84 -5.82
CA LEU A 322 -12.22 -10.24 -6.96
C LEU A 322 -12.85 -10.71 -8.29
N ALA A 323 -13.09 -12.02 -8.45
CA ALA A 323 -13.73 -12.57 -9.64
C ALA A 323 -15.13 -11.97 -9.87
N ALA A 324 -15.93 -11.85 -8.80
CA ALA A 324 -17.24 -11.22 -8.86
C ALA A 324 -17.15 -9.75 -9.28
N HIS A 325 -16.19 -9.00 -8.72
CA HIS A 325 -15.96 -7.60 -9.09
C HIS A 325 -15.56 -7.43 -10.56
N LEU A 326 -14.69 -8.30 -11.08
CA LEU A 326 -14.24 -8.23 -12.48
C LEU A 326 -15.31 -8.70 -13.48
N SER A 327 -16.27 -9.51 -13.03
CA SER A 327 -17.39 -10.00 -13.86
C SER A 327 -18.59 -9.05 -13.86
N ALA A 328 -18.66 -8.12 -12.90
CA ALA A 328 -19.75 -7.15 -12.84
C ALA A 328 -19.69 -6.20 -14.06
N PRO A 329 -20.83 -5.91 -14.72
CA PRO A 329 -20.86 -4.94 -15.79
C PRO A 329 -20.37 -3.58 -15.28
N VAL A 330 -19.42 -2.97 -15.98
CA VAL A 330 -18.93 -1.62 -15.65
C VAL A 330 -20.14 -0.67 -15.72
N PRO A 331 -20.49 0.07 -14.65
CA PRO A 331 -21.58 1.02 -14.73
C PRO A 331 -21.23 2.05 -15.82
N VAL A 332 -22.08 2.10 -16.86
CA VAL A 332 -22.00 3.11 -17.91
C VAL A 332 -22.25 4.45 -17.22
N PRO A 333 -21.36 5.46 -17.36
CA PRO A 333 -21.66 6.79 -16.86
C PRO A 333 -22.94 7.26 -17.55
N HIS A 334 -24.01 7.51 -16.78
CA HIS A 334 -25.19 8.17 -17.32
C HIS A 334 -24.72 9.50 -17.92
N ALA A 335 -24.84 9.63 -19.24
CA ALA A 335 -24.65 10.90 -19.92
C ALA A 335 -25.59 11.90 -19.25
N VAL A 336 -25.02 12.97 -18.69
CA VAL A 336 -25.79 14.12 -18.23
C VAL A 336 -26.55 14.62 -19.45
N ASP A 337 -27.87 14.48 -19.41
CA ASP A 337 -28.77 14.89 -20.48
C ASP A 337 -28.62 16.40 -20.64
N ALA A 338 -27.92 16.82 -21.71
CA ALA A 338 -27.81 18.20 -22.11
C ALA A 338 -29.12 18.63 -22.76
N ARG A 339 -30.17 18.73 -21.96
CA ARG A 339 -31.46 19.32 -22.32
C ARG A 339 -32.01 20.11 -21.14
N ASP A 340 -31.37 21.22 -20.85
CA ASP A 340 -32.09 22.41 -20.39
C ASP A 340 -31.39 23.63 -20.95
N GLY A 341 -32.03 24.19 -21.96
CA GLY A 341 -31.55 25.29 -22.78
C GLY A 341 -32.69 25.81 -23.64
N ARG A 342 -33.78 26.22 -22.99
CA ARG A 342 -34.72 27.26 -23.43
C ARG A 342 -35.30 27.96 -22.21
#